data_AF-A0A926B3V5-F1
#
_entry.id   AF-A0A926B3V5-F1
#
_cell.length_a   1.000
_cell.length_b   1.000
_cell.length_c   1.000
_cell.angle_alpha   90.00
_cell.angle_beta   90.00
_cell.angle_gamma   90.00
#
_symmetry.space_group_name_H-M   'P 1'
#
loop_
_entity.id
_entity.type
_entity.pdbx_description
1 polymer ?
#
loop_
_entity_poly.entity_id
_entity_poly.type
_entity_poly.pdbx_seq_one_letter_code
_entity_poly.pdbx_strand_id
1 'polypeptide(L)'
;MPTKKDPSHWLYRLTAEEWLAAADTELQHCADTLRRRAFRPGVTHARRAVGMAWNAVLIESPDVRFGRSYMEHVAALAGDDHTPEAPRRAAQYLKDTSPAPPALVTLGQPDLAPLNAAQVLVDYARARALRTN
;
A
#
# COMPACT_ATOMS: atom_id res chain seq x y z
N MET A 1 16.72 -18.28 -3.17
CA MET A 1 15.73 -17.82 -2.17
C MET A 1 14.56 -18.79 -2.16
N PRO A 2 13.81 -19.01 -1.06
CA PRO A 2 12.82 -20.07 -1.05
C PRO A 2 11.70 -19.72 -2.02
N THR A 3 11.75 -20.31 -3.21
CA THR A 3 10.76 -20.25 -4.30
C THR A 3 9.46 -20.99 -3.96
N LYS A 4 9.30 -21.46 -2.73
CA LYS A 4 8.23 -22.35 -2.33
C LYS A 4 7.35 -21.67 -1.30
N LYS A 5 6.09 -21.46 -1.70
CA LYS A 5 5.00 -20.99 -0.84
C LYS A 5 4.99 -21.74 0.49
N ASP A 6 5.00 -21.00 1.59
CA ASP A 6 4.92 -21.51 2.96
C ASP A 6 3.70 -20.87 3.65
N PRO A 7 2.58 -21.59 3.79
CA PRO A 7 1.37 -21.07 4.42
C PRO A 7 1.54 -20.60 5.86
N SER A 8 2.56 -21.09 6.57
CA SER A 8 2.86 -20.71 7.97
C SER A 8 3.70 -19.43 8.07
N HIS A 9 4.33 -19.01 6.97
CA HIS A 9 5.19 -17.83 6.94
C HIS A 9 4.42 -16.57 6.54
N TRP A 10 4.59 -15.48 7.29
CA TRP A 10 3.83 -14.24 7.08
C TRP A 10 3.95 -13.66 5.66
N LEU A 11 5.16 -13.68 5.08
CA LEU A 11 5.47 -13.18 3.73
C LEU A 11 5.25 -14.24 2.64
N TYR A 12 5.84 -15.43 2.78
CA TYR A 12 5.80 -16.51 1.77
C TYR A 12 4.48 -17.31 1.73
N ARG A 13 3.46 -16.93 2.52
CA ARG A 13 2.11 -17.52 2.42
C ARG A 13 1.41 -17.23 1.09
N LEU A 14 1.88 -16.23 0.35
CA LEU A 14 1.42 -15.87 -1.00
C LEU A 14 2.65 -15.65 -1.91
N THR A 15 2.48 -15.86 -3.22
CA THR A 15 3.48 -15.44 -4.23
C THR A 15 3.46 -13.92 -4.44
N ALA A 16 4.45 -13.38 -5.14
CA ALA A 16 4.49 -11.96 -5.49
C ALA A 16 3.24 -11.53 -6.28
N GLU A 17 2.79 -12.34 -7.24
CA GLU A 17 1.58 -12.10 -8.03
C GLU A 17 0.31 -12.14 -7.16
N GLU A 18 0.22 -13.09 -6.24
CA GLU A 18 -0.91 -13.20 -5.32
C GLU A 18 -0.99 -11.99 -4.36
N TRP A 19 0.17 -11.48 -3.91
CA TRP A 19 0.23 -10.24 -3.14
C TRP A 19 -0.19 -9.00 -3.95
N LEU A 20 0.22 -8.90 -5.21
CA LEU A 20 -0.21 -7.81 -6.10
C LEU A 20 -1.71 -7.88 -6.40
N ALA A 21 -2.26 -9.08 -6.62
CA ALA A 21 -3.71 -9.27 -6.80
C ALA A 21 -4.50 -8.89 -5.54
N ALA A 22 -3.96 -9.20 -4.35
CA ALA A 22 -4.54 -8.75 -3.08
C ALA A 22 -4.48 -7.21 -2.94
N ALA A 23 -3.41 -6.57 -3.42
CA ALA A 23 -3.30 -5.11 -3.45
C ALA A 23 -4.38 -4.47 -4.34
N ASP A 24 -4.62 -5.04 -5.53
CA ASP A 24 -5.66 -4.57 -6.45
C ASP A 24 -7.06 -4.67 -5.82
N THR A 25 -7.33 -5.75 -5.08
CA THR A 25 -8.58 -5.91 -4.32
C THR A 25 -8.75 -4.83 -3.24
N GLU A 26 -7.68 -4.51 -2.51
CA GLU A 26 -7.71 -3.44 -1.51
C GLU A 26 -7.86 -2.04 -2.15
N LEU A 27 -7.29 -1.80 -3.33
CA LEU A 27 -7.53 -0.56 -4.10
C LEU A 27 -9.00 -0.42 -4.51
N GLN A 28 -9.64 -1.52 -4.95
CA GLN A 28 -11.06 -1.51 -5.27
C GLN A 28 -11.91 -1.17 -4.03
N HIS A 29 -11.63 -1.79 -2.89
CA HIS A 29 -12.30 -1.47 -1.62
C HIS A 29 -12.06 -0.02 -1.19
N CYS A 30 -10.85 0.51 -1.36
CA CYS A 30 -10.53 1.91 -1.11
C CYS A 30 -11.40 2.83 -1.97
N ALA A 31 -11.47 2.57 -3.27
CA ALA A 31 -12.26 3.36 -4.20
C ALA A 31 -13.76 3.35 -3.83
N ASP A 32 -14.31 2.17 -3.52
CA ASP A 32 -15.73 2.03 -3.18
C ASP A 32 -16.10 2.70 -1.86
N THR A 33 -15.24 2.60 -0.85
CA THR A 33 -15.46 3.25 0.45
C THR A 33 -15.34 4.78 0.36
N LEU A 34 -14.32 5.30 -0.35
CA LEU A 34 -14.17 6.75 -0.55
C LEU A 34 -15.32 7.35 -1.37
N ARG A 35 -15.79 6.66 -2.43
CA ARG A 35 -16.98 7.09 -3.19
C ARG A 35 -18.23 7.18 -2.33
N ARG A 36 -18.38 6.27 -1.37
CA ARG A 36 -19.45 6.29 -0.36
C ARG A 36 -19.20 7.28 0.79
N ARG A 37 -18.17 8.13 0.68
CA ARG A 37 -17.73 9.11 1.69
C ARG A 37 -17.32 8.49 3.03
N ALA A 38 -17.01 7.20 3.04
CA ALA A 38 -16.47 6.50 4.20
C ALA A 38 -14.94 6.67 4.22
N PHE A 39 -14.49 7.88 4.61
CA PHE A 39 -13.08 8.28 4.49
C PHE A 39 -12.13 7.39 5.30
N ARG A 40 -12.44 7.17 6.59
CA ARG A 40 -11.64 6.35 7.51
C ARG A 40 -11.38 4.93 6.98
N PRO A 41 -12.39 4.13 6.60
CA PRO A 41 -12.14 2.82 6.00
C PRO A 41 -11.43 2.94 4.65
N GLY A 42 -11.70 3.98 3.85
CA GLY A 42 -10.97 4.24 2.60
C GLY A 42 -9.47 4.42 2.78
N VAL A 43 -9.03 5.23 3.76
CA VAL A 43 -7.61 5.39 4.10
C VAL A 43 -7.00 4.08 4.61
N THR A 44 -7.78 3.26 5.32
CA THR A 44 -7.33 1.95 5.80
C THR A 44 -7.07 0.99 4.64
N HIS A 45 -7.98 0.91 3.68
CA HIS A 45 -7.80 0.11 2.47
C HIS A 45 -6.63 0.62 1.61
N ALA A 46 -6.46 1.94 1.49
CA ALA A 46 -5.32 2.53 0.78
C ALA A 46 -3.99 2.05 1.36
N ARG A 47 -3.82 2.11 2.69
CA ARG A 47 -2.61 1.64 3.38
C ARG A 47 -2.41 0.13 3.25
N ARG A 48 -3.48 -0.66 3.34
CA ARG A 48 -3.42 -2.11 3.16
C ARG A 48 -2.99 -2.47 1.75
N ALA A 49 -3.52 -1.81 0.72
CA ALA A 49 -3.12 -2.02 -0.67
C ALA A 49 -1.59 -1.84 -0.84
N VAL A 50 -1.04 -0.75 -0.29
CA VAL A 50 0.40 -0.50 -0.29
C VAL A 50 1.15 -1.63 0.42
N GLY A 51 0.66 -2.05 1.59
CA GLY A 51 1.27 -3.14 2.35
C GLY A 51 1.31 -4.47 1.58
N MET A 52 0.20 -4.83 0.91
CA MET A 52 0.13 -6.03 0.08
C MET A 52 1.08 -5.93 -1.11
N ALA A 53 1.09 -4.80 -1.82
CA ALA A 53 1.99 -4.64 -2.97
C ALA A 53 3.46 -4.66 -2.57
N TRP A 54 3.81 -4.09 -1.41
CA TRP A 54 5.19 -4.09 -0.93
C TRP A 54 5.67 -5.47 -0.45
N ASN A 55 4.78 -6.35 0.03
CA ASN A 55 5.12 -7.74 0.27
C ASN A 55 5.65 -8.43 -0.99
N ALA A 56 5.08 -8.13 -2.16
CA ALA A 56 5.58 -8.67 -3.42
C ALA A 56 7.03 -8.24 -3.70
N VAL A 57 7.38 -6.98 -3.40
CA VAL A 57 8.75 -6.47 -3.51
C VAL A 57 9.69 -7.18 -2.53
N LEU A 58 9.25 -7.42 -1.29
CA LEU A 58 10.07 -8.04 -0.26
C LEU A 58 10.32 -9.54 -0.49
N ILE A 59 9.49 -10.22 -1.28
CA ILE A 59 9.77 -11.60 -1.71
C ILE A 59 11.04 -11.63 -2.59
N GLU A 60 11.12 -10.71 -3.56
CA GLU A 60 12.24 -10.65 -4.52
C GLU A 60 13.48 -9.95 -3.95
N SER A 61 13.28 -8.95 -3.11
CA SER A 61 14.34 -8.14 -2.52
C SER A 61 14.07 -7.93 -1.02
N PRO A 62 14.39 -8.94 -0.18
CA PRO A 62 14.17 -8.86 1.24
C PRO A 62 14.91 -7.67 1.87
N ASP A 63 14.20 -6.87 2.66
CA ASP A 63 14.74 -5.74 3.38
C ASP A 63 14.02 -5.56 4.72
N VAL A 64 14.75 -5.79 5.82
CA VAL A 64 14.22 -5.77 7.18
C VAL A 64 13.72 -4.40 7.62
N ARG A 65 14.17 -3.31 6.99
CA ARG A 65 13.78 -1.94 7.33
C ARG A 65 12.28 -1.69 7.10
N PHE A 66 11.66 -2.47 6.22
CA PHE A 66 10.25 -2.35 5.90
C PHE A 66 9.34 -3.08 6.91
N GLY A 67 9.87 -3.90 7.81
CA GLY A 67 9.05 -4.55 8.84
C GLY A 67 8.10 -5.61 8.29
N ARG A 68 6.93 -5.80 8.93
CA ARG A 68 5.96 -6.86 8.59
C ARG A 68 4.53 -6.38 8.39
N SER A 69 4.22 -5.18 8.88
CA SER A 69 2.89 -4.58 8.80
C SER A 69 2.83 -3.57 7.67
N TYR A 70 1.62 -3.36 7.12
CA TYR A 70 1.40 -2.37 6.08
C TYR A 70 1.79 -0.94 6.53
N MET A 71 1.68 -0.63 7.84
CA MET A 71 2.10 0.69 8.35
C MET A 71 3.61 0.83 8.40
N GLU A 72 4.35 -0.23 8.72
CA GLU A 72 5.81 -0.22 8.64
C GLU A 72 6.27 -0.03 7.19
N HIS A 73 5.62 -0.70 6.22
CA HIS A 73 5.91 -0.48 4.79
C HIS A 73 5.71 0.99 4.40
N VAL A 74 4.55 1.58 4.75
CA VAL A 74 4.24 2.99 4.44
C VAL A 74 5.24 3.92 5.12
N ALA A 75 5.58 3.69 6.39
CA ALA A 75 6.51 4.53 7.13
C ALA A 75 7.94 4.44 6.56
N ALA A 76 8.40 3.23 6.21
CA ALA A 76 9.70 3.02 5.60
C ALA A 76 9.79 3.66 4.21
N LEU A 77 8.76 3.51 3.37
CA LEU A 77 8.69 4.16 2.05
C LEU A 77 8.73 5.68 2.13
N ALA A 78 8.10 6.27 3.14
CA ALA A 78 8.10 7.72 3.34
C ALA A 78 9.49 8.26 3.76
N GLY A 79 10.29 7.45 4.46
CA GLY A 79 11.61 7.81 4.96
C GLY A 79 12.80 7.28 4.14
N ASP A 80 12.55 6.57 3.04
CA ASP A 80 13.60 5.96 2.23
C ASP A 80 14.07 6.91 1.12
N ASP A 81 15.31 7.41 1.25
CA ASP A 81 15.94 8.30 0.26
C ASP A 81 16.17 7.62 -1.09
N HIS A 82 16.23 6.28 -1.12
CA HIS A 82 16.36 5.52 -2.37
C HIS A 82 15.03 5.36 -3.12
N THR A 83 13.90 5.62 -2.46
CA THR A 83 12.59 5.63 -3.11
C THR A 83 12.42 6.95 -3.88
N PRO A 84 11.97 6.95 -5.14
CA PRO A 84 11.77 8.18 -5.92
C PRO A 84 10.79 9.15 -5.24
N GLU A 85 10.89 10.44 -5.57
CA GLU A 85 10.13 11.49 -4.89
C GLU A 85 8.61 11.27 -4.91
N ALA A 86 8.04 10.87 -6.05
CA ALA A 86 6.59 10.70 -6.17
C ALA A 86 6.04 9.60 -5.24
N PRO A 87 6.54 8.35 -5.24
CA PRO A 87 6.18 7.35 -4.24
C PRO A 87 6.48 7.79 -2.81
N ARG A 88 7.63 8.42 -2.54
CA ARG A 88 7.98 8.87 -1.18
C ARG A 88 6.96 9.87 -0.64
N ARG A 89 6.55 10.86 -1.44
CA ARG A 89 5.50 11.82 -1.07
C ARG A 89 4.13 11.17 -0.90
N ALA A 90 3.78 10.21 -1.77
CA ALA A 90 2.54 9.46 -1.64
C ALA A 90 2.50 8.65 -0.33
N ALA A 91 3.63 8.03 0.05
CA ALA A 91 3.77 7.33 1.32
C ALA A 91 3.67 8.28 2.51
N GLN A 92 4.34 9.43 2.44
CA GLN A 92 4.24 10.47 3.47
C GLN A 92 2.79 10.96 3.65
N TYR A 93 2.08 11.19 2.55
CA TYR A 93 0.66 11.54 2.58
C TYR A 93 -0.18 10.48 3.31
N LEU A 94 -0.05 9.20 2.94
CA LEU A 94 -0.80 8.12 3.58
C LEU A 94 -0.41 7.90 5.03
N LYS A 95 0.86 8.15 5.40
CA LYS A 95 1.34 8.08 6.78
C LYS A 95 0.68 9.16 7.64
N ASP A 96 0.68 10.40 7.15
CA ASP A 96 0.22 11.56 7.92
C ASP A 96 -1.30 11.77 7.89
N THR A 97 -2.00 11.17 6.91
CA THR A 97 -3.46 11.28 6.81
C THR A 97 -4.12 10.70 8.07
N SER A 98 -4.70 11.57 8.89
CA SER A 98 -5.45 11.12 10.06
C SER A 98 -6.67 10.30 9.63
N PRO A 99 -6.86 9.09 10.18
CA PRO A 99 -8.08 8.31 9.93
C PRO A 99 -9.28 8.84 10.73
N ALA A 100 -9.16 9.95 11.46
CA ALA A 100 -10.27 10.57 12.18
C ALA A 100 -11.35 11.05 11.19
N PRO A 101 -12.64 10.96 11.56
CA PRO A 101 -13.68 11.60 10.77
C PRO A 101 -13.40 13.10 10.70
N PRO A 102 -13.55 13.76 9.54
CA PRO A 102 -13.47 15.20 9.48
C PRO A 102 -14.52 15.80 10.42
N ALA A 103 -14.17 16.84 11.16
CA ALA A 103 -15.09 17.53 12.08
C ALA A 103 -16.28 18.17 11.36
N LEU A 104 -16.22 18.25 10.02
CA LEU A 104 -17.23 18.83 9.15
C LEU A 104 -17.51 17.85 8.01
N VAL A 105 -18.80 17.63 7.71
CA VAL A 105 -19.21 16.92 6.49
C VAL A 105 -18.96 17.84 5.30
N THR A 106 -17.94 17.54 4.49
CA THR A 106 -17.64 18.31 3.28
C THR A 106 -18.73 18.09 2.23
N LEU A 107 -19.47 19.16 1.89
CA LEU A 107 -20.32 19.21 0.70
C LEU A 107 -19.41 19.38 -0.53
N GLY A 108 -19.41 18.42 -1.45
CA GLY A 108 -18.50 18.40 -2.61
C GLY A 108 -18.25 17.00 -3.15
N GLN A 109 -17.34 16.83 -4.12
CA GLN A 109 -16.94 15.51 -4.61
C GLN A 109 -16.25 14.69 -3.50
N PRO A 110 -16.34 13.33 -3.52
CA PRO A 110 -15.59 12.51 -2.57
C PRO A 110 -14.08 12.73 -2.72
N ASP A 111 -13.37 12.78 -1.60
CA ASP A 111 -11.92 12.86 -1.60
C ASP A 111 -11.32 11.50 -1.99
N LEU A 112 -10.68 11.46 -3.16
CA LEU A 112 -10.00 10.28 -3.71
C LEU A 112 -8.47 10.37 -3.57
N ALA A 113 -7.94 11.38 -2.87
CA ALA A 113 -6.49 11.54 -2.70
C ALA A 113 -5.80 10.32 -2.06
N PRO A 114 -6.39 9.63 -1.04
CA PRO A 114 -5.81 8.38 -0.53
C PRO A 114 -5.72 7.27 -1.59
N LEU A 115 -6.72 7.15 -2.46
CA LEU A 115 -6.70 6.18 -3.56
C LEU A 115 -5.57 6.51 -4.55
N ASN A 116 -5.45 7.78 -4.95
CA ASN A 116 -4.41 8.22 -5.88
C ASN A 116 -3.00 7.98 -5.30
N ALA A 117 -2.79 8.27 -4.02
CA ALA A 117 -1.52 8.00 -3.35
C ALA A 117 -1.21 6.50 -3.29
N ALA A 118 -2.19 5.67 -2.96
CA ALA A 118 -2.01 4.21 -2.95
C ALA A 118 -1.72 3.68 -4.36
N GLN A 119 -2.37 4.19 -5.40
CA GLN A 119 -2.11 3.77 -6.79
C GLN A 119 -0.65 4.03 -7.19
N VAL A 120 -0.12 5.23 -6.90
CA VAL A 120 1.29 5.55 -7.18
C VAL A 120 2.26 4.56 -6.52
N LEU A 121 1.96 4.16 -5.28
CA LEU A 121 2.79 3.22 -4.52
C LEU A 121 2.65 1.78 -5.02
N VAL A 122 1.44 1.35 -5.37
CA VAL A 122 1.18 0.02 -5.92
C VAL A 122 1.83 -0.14 -7.29
N ASP A 123 1.74 0.88 -8.15
CA ASP A 123 2.40 0.88 -9.47
C ASP A 123 3.92 0.83 -9.34
N TYR A 124 4.48 1.60 -8.39
CA TYR A 124 5.90 1.56 -8.07
C TYR A 124 6.35 0.18 -7.55
N ALA A 125 5.58 -0.43 -6.65
CA ALA A 125 5.85 -1.75 -6.12
C ALA A 125 5.80 -2.82 -7.22
N ARG A 126 4.78 -2.77 -8.11
CA ARG A 126 4.63 -3.67 -9.26
C ARG A 126 5.84 -3.56 -10.20
N ALA A 127 6.28 -2.34 -10.50
CA ALA A 127 7.45 -2.11 -11.33
C ALA A 127 8.74 -2.64 -10.68
N ARG A 128 8.87 -2.62 -9.35
CA ARG A 128 10.02 -3.22 -8.65
C ARG A 128 9.96 -4.75 -8.63
N ALA A 129 8.83 -5.33 -8.24
CA ALA A 129 8.69 -6.78 -8.12
C ALA A 129 8.96 -7.49 -9.46
N LEU A 130 8.46 -6.93 -10.58
CA LEU A 130 8.60 -7.53 -11.90
C LEU A 130 9.97 -7.29 -12.58
N ARG A 131 10.83 -6.42 -12.05
CA ARG A 131 12.18 -6.17 -12.61
C ARG A 131 13.22 -7.22 -12.18
N THR A 132 12.86 -8.07 -11.23
CA THR A 132 13.76 -9.07 -10.64
C THR A 132 13.62 -10.46 -11.27
N ASN A 133 12.76 -10.61 -12.28
CA ASN A 133 12.58 -11.81 -13.10
C ASN A 133 13.37 -11.74 -14.41
#